data_AF-A0A496TBI8-F1
#
_entry.id   AF-A0A496TBI8-F1
#
_cell.length_a   1.000
_cell.length_b   1.000
_cell.length_c   1.000
_cell.angle_alpha   90.00
_cell.angle_beta   90.00
_cell.angle_gamma   90.00
#
_symmetry.space_group_name_H-M   'P 1'
#
loop_
_entity.id
_entity.type
_entity.pdbx_description
1 polymer ?
#
loop_
_entity_poly.entity_id
_entity_poly.type
_entity_poly.pdbx_seq_one_letter_code
_entity_poly.pdbx_strand_id
1 'polypeptide(L)'
;YGETYYISYQYYPVYKSPYMEGNQNLERGENLDTDIFDGIYLSFNNDWKIEIDTLASGWSDPSKAYMFTIDVIDTYFGTERLLGLRHPSDYKIEFADGIVDTSLEIPEYFVRPIPVNFKIRNVTDDRYIDFIFNDIDRNRKLSPFDEIILVESGNDNQRIYTWDIFFTSMEDTVYTYGPGDTLTIRIKKPFRSGDVFEFTTELPAVSNKTAKQQLDRIKVVPNPYVVATTHELPLPPAITSGRGERKIEFIHLPAGAKVHIFTTRGEHVITLTHDSNIFDGTVAWNLKTKENLDIAAGIYFYIVESSVGKKTGKIAVIK
;
A
#
# COMPACT_ATOMS: atom_id res chain seq x y z
N TYR A 1 -26.32 -8.35 -12.99
CA TYR A 1 -24.93 -7.93 -13.21
C TYR A 1 -24.21 -8.08 -11.90
N GLY A 2 -23.56 -9.22 -11.71
CA GLY A 2 -22.98 -9.65 -10.45
C GLY A 2 -22.23 -10.94 -10.72
N GLU A 3 -21.26 -10.85 -11.63
CA GLU A 3 -20.34 -11.95 -11.86
C GLU A 3 -19.27 -11.83 -10.78
N THR A 4 -19.25 -12.79 -9.86
CA THR A 4 -18.18 -12.96 -8.88
C THR A 4 -17.07 -13.74 -9.57
N TYR A 5 -15.93 -13.09 -9.80
CA TYR A 5 -14.76 -13.74 -10.37
C TYR A 5 -13.91 -14.35 -9.25
N TYR A 6 -13.62 -15.64 -9.36
CA TYR A 6 -12.67 -16.33 -8.51
C TYR A 6 -11.38 -16.50 -9.30
N ILE A 7 -10.34 -15.77 -8.91
CA ILE A 7 -8.98 -16.00 -9.40
C ILE A 7 -8.33 -16.98 -8.43
N SER A 8 -8.08 -18.22 -8.88
CA SER A 8 -7.25 -19.17 -8.16
C SER A 8 -5.94 -19.36 -8.90
N TYR A 9 -4.83 -18.98 -8.28
CA TYR A 9 -3.51 -19.32 -8.78
C TYR A 9 -3.21 -20.77 -8.41
N GLN A 10 -3.10 -21.65 -9.41
CA GLN A 10 -2.40 -22.91 -9.20
C GLN A 10 -0.90 -22.61 -9.23
N TYR A 11 -0.22 -22.97 -8.13
CA TYR A 11 1.20 -23.26 -8.08
C TYR A 11 2.17 -22.08 -7.85
N TYR A 12 2.41 -21.83 -6.57
CA TYR A 12 3.66 -21.46 -5.87
C TYR A 12 3.27 -20.53 -4.71
N PRO A 13 3.79 -20.75 -3.49
CA PRO A 13 3.63 -19.76 -2.42
C PRO A 13 4.01 -18.37 -2.95
N VAL A 14 3.23 -17.34 -2.64
CA VAL A 14 3.43 -15.97 -3.15
C VAL A 14 4.88 -15.48 -2.94
N TYR A 15 5.53 -15.91 -1.85
CA TYR A 15 6.95 -15.65 -1.55
C TYR A 15 7.96 -16.24 -2.57
N LYS A 16 7.53 -17.15 -3.45
CA LYS A 16 8.31 -17.74 -4.54
C LYS A 16 7.93 -17.18 -5.91
N SER A 17 7.00 -16.21 -5.98
CA SER A 17 6.72 -15.54 -7.25
C SER A 17 7.99 -14.85 -7.75
N PRO A 18 8.39 -15.08 -9.02
CA PRO A 18 9.51 -14.37 -9.62
C PRO A 18 9.23 -12.89 -9.82
N TYR A 19 7.99 -12.45 -9.60
CA TYR A 19 7.58 -11.06 -9.81
C TYR A 19 7.64 -10.21 -8.52
N MET A 20 7.75 -10.78 -7.32
CA MET A 20 7.77 -9.95 -6.09
C MET A 20 9.12 -9.23 -5.84
N GLU A 21 9.03 -7.96 -5.44
CA GLU A 21 10.12 -7.10 -5.01
C GLU A 21 10.87 -7.76 -3.84
N GLY A 22 12.17 -8.04 -4.03
CA GLY A 22 13.04 -8.72 -3.05
C GLY A 22 13.44 -10.15 -3.40
N ASN A 23 12.95 -10.72 -4.52
CA ASN A 23 13.43 -12.01 -5.01
C ASN A 23 14.88 -11.90 -5.53
N GLN A 24 15.83 -12.56 -4.87
CA GLN A 24 17.27 -12.47 -5.20
C GLN A 24 17.67 -13.11 -6.55
N ASN A 25 16.74 -13.71 -7.30
CA ASN A 25 17.00 -14.41 -8.56
C ASN A 25 16.70 -13.59 -9.84
N LEU A 26 16.46 -12.28 -9.75
CA LEU A 26 16.18 -11.44 -10.92
C LEU A 26 17.44 -10.80 -11.51
N GLU A 27 18.03 -11.46 -12.52
CA GLU A 27 18.67 -10.74 -13.62
C GLU A 27 17.60 -10.42 -14.67
N ARG A 28 17.23 -9.13 -14.78
CA ARG A 28 16.43 -8.44 -15.82
C ARG A 28 14.98 -8.05 -15.45
N GLY A 29 14.73 -6.75 -15.57
CA GLY A 29 13.44 -6.16 -15.97
C GLY A 29 12.60 -5.61 -14.81
N GLU A 30 12.61 -4.28 -14.69
CA GLU A 30 11.68 -3.39 -13.98
C GLU A 30 10.78 -4.02 -12.87
N ASN A 31 11.21 -3.87 -11.61
CA ASN A 31 10.48 -3.63 -10.35
C ASN A 31 8.94 -3.82 -10.30
N LEU A 32 8.37 -4.97 -10.69
CA LEU A 32 6.91 -5.14 -10.72
C LEU A 32 6.46 -6.41 -10.00
N ASP A 33 5.85 -6.24 -8.82
CA ASP A 33 5.25 -7.30 -7.98
C ASP A 33 4.21 -8.15 -8.73
N THR A 34 3.43 -7.50 -9.61
CA THR A 34 2.35 -8.10 -10.39
C THR A 34 2.20 -7.42 -11.75
N ASP A 35 1.66 -8.16 -12.74
CA ASP A 35 1.21 -7.59 -14.01
C ASP A 35 -0.01 -6.67 -13.81
N ILE A 36 -0.21 -5.71 -14.71
CA ILE A 36 -1.42 -4.90 -14.75
C ILE A 36 -2.58 -5.76 -15.25
N PHE A 37 -3.67 -5.83 -14.48
CA PHE A 37 -4.92 -6.48 -14.86
C PHE A 37 -6.10 -5.55 -14.55
N ASP A 38 -7.10 -5.51 -15.42
CA ASP A 38 -8.32 -4.68 -15.26
C ASP A 38 -8.06 -3.20 -14.88
N GLY A 39 -6.93 -2.65 -15.32
CA GLY A 39 -6.53 -1.26 -15.06
C GLY A 39 -5.97 -1.01 -13.66
N ILE A 40 -5.70 -2.06 -12.88
CA ILE A 40 -5.06 -1.98 -11.57
C ILE A 40 -3.75 -2.76 -11.55
N TYR A 41 -2.88 -2.40 -10.60
CA TYR A 41 -1.68 -3.14 -10.26
C TYR A 41 -1.66 -3.35 -8.74
N LEU A 42 -1.10 -4.48 -8.30
CA LEU A 42 -0.88 -4.74 -6.88
C LEU A 42 0.60 -4.60 -6.56
N SER A 43 0.88 -3.99 -5.41
CA SER A 43 2.21 -3.95 -4.82
C SER A 43 2.12 -4.43 -3.39
N PHE A 44 3.11 -5.23 -2.98
CA PHE A 44 3.13 -5.91 -1.70
C PHE A 44 4.37 -5.50 -0.92
N ASN A 45 4.16 -4.80 0.19
CA ASN A 45 5.24 -4.57 1.15
C ASN A 45 5.32 -5.76 2.11
N ASN A 46 6.25 -6.68 1.85
CA ASN A 46 6.41 -7.91 2.61
C ASN A 46 7.68 -7.88 3.46
N ASP A 47 7.57 -8.31 4.72
CA ASP A 47 8.74 -8.43 5.61
C ASP A 47 9.48 -9.74 5.33
N TRP A 48 10.42 -9.70 4.39
CA TRP A 48 11.16 -10.89 3.94
C TRP A 48 12.07 -11.52 5.00
N LYS A 49 12.52 -10.73 5.97
CA LYS A 49 13.39 -11.19 7.04
C LYS A 49 12.59 -11.42 8.31
N ILE A 50 12.82 -12.58 8.92
CA ILE A 50 12.24 -12.91 10.21
C ILE A 50 13.10 -12.28 11.30
N GLU A 51 12.65 -11.17 11.85
CA GLU A 51 13.37 -10.39 12.87
C GLU A 51 12.40 -9.63 13.78
N ILE A 52 12.86 -9.15 14.92
CA ILE A 52 12.03 -8.37 15.81
C ILE A 52 11.60 -7.04 15.18
N ASP A 53 10.32 -6.72 15.31
CA ASP A 53 9.83 -5.37 15.16
C ASP A 53 10.01 -4.63 16.50
N THR A 54 11.12 -3.90 16.63
CA THR A 54 11.44 -3.18 17.86
C THR A 54 10.47 -2.04 18.16
N LEU A 55 9.76 -1.52 17.16
CA LEU A 55 8.79 -0.43 17.34
C LEU A 55 7.42 -0.96 17.78
N ALA A 56 7.06 -2.18 17.36
CA ALA A 56 5.81 -2.83 17.74
C ALA A 56 5.94 -3.75 18.97
N SER A 57 7.16 -3.95 19.48
CA SER A 57 7.46 -4.72 20.69
C SER A 57 7.64 -3.81 21.90
N GLY A 58 7.29 -4.29 23.09
CA GLY A 58 7.47 -3.52 24.32
C GLY A 58 6.68 -4.02 25.51
N TRP A 59 7.02 -3.45 26.66
CA TRP A 59 6.34 -3.68 27.94
C TRP A 59 5.02 -2.92 28.00
N SER A 60 4.01 -3.49 28.68
CA SER A 60 2.74 -2.83 28.92
C SER A 60 2.84 -1.62 29.85
N ASP A 61 3.81 -1.63 30.79
CA ASP A 61 4.12 -0.52 31.69
C ASP A 61 5.56 -0.05 31.46
N PRO A 62 5.76 1.09 30.78
CA PRO A 62 7.09 1.65 30.54
C PRO A 62 7.88 1.99 31.81
N SER A 63 7.23 2.14 32.97
CA SER A 63 7.90 2.41 34.25
C SER A 63 8.54 1.17 34.88
N LYS A 64 8.18 -0.03 34.39
CA LYS A 64 8.73 -1.32 34.80
C LYS A 64 9.31 -2.05 33.58
N ALA A 65 10.12 -1.34 32.79
CA ALA A 65 10.64 -1.87 31.54
C ALA A 65 12.14 -2.19 31.66
N TYR A 66 12.50 -3.44 31.39
CA TYR A 66 13.89 -3.81 31.08
C TYR A 66 14.16 -3.58 29.60
N MET A 67 15.40 -3.20 29.28
CA MET A 67 15.91 -3.34 27.92
C MET A 67 16.04 -4.83 27.62
N PHE A 68 15.76 -5.24 26.39
CA PHE A 68 15.95 -6.62 25.99
C PHE A 68 16.48 -6.70 24.56
N THR A 69 17.28 -7.74 24.31
CA THR A 69 17.65 -8.16 22.95
C THR A 69 16.96 -9.48 22.64
N ILE A 70 16.76 -9.75 21.36
CA ILE A 70 16.24 -11.03 20.91
C ILE A 70 17.01 -11.47 19.67
N ASP A 71 17.63 -12.62 19.78
CA ASP A 71 18.40 -13.26 18.72
C ASP A 71 18.11 -14.76 18.69
N VAL A 72 18.59 -15.48 17.69
CA VAL A 72 18.50 -16.95 17.75
C VAL A 72 19.50 -17.47 18.76
N ILE A 73 19.12 -18.48 19.54
CA ILE A 73 20.09 -19.16 20.40
C ILE A 73 21.20 -19.74 19.54
N ASP A 74 22.46 -19.47 19.89
CA ASP A 74 23.63 -20.02 19.22
C ASP A 74 24.73 -20.23 20.24
N THR A 75 24.68 -21.39 20.91
CA THR A 75 25.59 -21.68 22.01
C THR A 75 26.09 -23.12 21.97
N TYR A 76 27.20 -23.38 22.65
CA TYR A 76 27.77 -24.73 22.77
C TYR A 76 27.53 -25.30 24.17
N PHE A 77 26.92 -26.47 24.23
CA PHE A 77 26.83 -27.30 25.43
C PHE A 77 27.82 -28.45 25.31
N GLY A 78 29.01 -28.26 25.88
CA GLY A 78 30.12 -29.19 25.71
C GLY A 78 30.58 -29.25 24.24
N THR A 79 30.39 -30.39 23.59
CA THR A 79 30.74 -30.57 22.16
C THR A 79 29.56 -30.35 21.21
N GLU A 80 28.35 -30.17 21.73
CA GLU A 80 27.14 -29.98 20.92
C GLU A 80 26.82 -28.49 20.76
N ARG A 81 26.45 -28.08 19.54
CA ARG A 81 26.00 -26.72 19.26
C ARG A 81 24.48 -26.70 19.24
N LEU A 82 23.88 -25.91 20.11
CA LEU A 82 22.46 -25.60 20.09
C LEU A 82 22.27 -24.35 19.22
N LEU A 83 21.76 -24.55 18.01
CA LEU A 83 21.44 -23.48 17.08
C LEU A 83 19.92 -23.38 16.90
N GLY A 84 19.37 -22.23 17.23
CA GLY A 84 17.97 -21.91 17.12
C GLY A 84 17.54 -21.52 15.71
N LEU A 85 16.24 -21.58 15.47
CA LEU A 85 15.63 -21.14 14.23
C LEU A 85 14.86 -19.84 14.44
N ARG A 86 14.94 -18.92 13.46
CA ARG A 86 14.11 -17.72 13.43
C ARG A 86 12.65 -18.14 13.21
N HIS A 87 11.90 -18.30 14.30
CA HIS A 87 10.52 -18.75 14.24
C HIS A 87 9.57 -17.55 14.05
N PRO A 88 8.76 -17.52 12.97
CA PRO A 88 8.04 -16.32 12.55
C PRO A 88 6.77 -16.05 13.35
N SER A 89 6.74 -16.21 14.66
CA SER A 89 5.55 -15.99 15.48
C SER A 89 5.68 -14.76 16.38
N ASP A 90 4.55 -14.10 16.66
CA ASP A 90 4.51 -13.10 17.73
C ASP A 90 4.37 -13.80 19.08
N TYR A 91 4.99 -13.22 20.10
CA TYR A 91 4.96 -13.76 21.44
C TYR A 91 4.48 -12.73 22.44
N LYS A 92 3.94 -13.22 23.55
CA LYS A 92 3.55 -12.41 24.69
C LYS A 92 3.91 -13.13 25.97
N ILE A 93 4.75 -12.49 26.79
CA ILE A 93 5.01 -12.93 28.16
C ILE A 93 3.92 -12.33 29.05
N GLU A 94 3.16 -13.17 29.74
CA GLU A 94 2.01 -12.80 30.56
C GLU A 94 2.29 -13.13 32.03
N PHE A 95 2.36 -12.11 32.88
CA PHE A 95 2.68 -12.26 34.30
C PHE A 95 1.43 -12.45 35.17
N ALA A 96 1.61 -13.07 36.33
CA ALA A 96 0.59 -13.34 37.34
C ALA A 96 1.15 -13.12 38.76
N ASP A 97 0.26 -13.08 39.76
CA ASP A 97 0.64 -12.86 41.16
C ASP A 97 1.38 -14.05 41.81
N GLY A 98 1.32 -15.23 41.20
CA GLY A 98 1.90 -16.46 41.73
C GLY A 98 2.44 -17.38 40.64
N ILE A 99 2.99 -18.52 41.04
CA ILE A 99 3.53 -19.51 40.10
C ILE A 99 2.41 -20.02 39.19
N VAL A 100 2.58 -19.82 37.89
CA VAL A 100 1.61 -20.25 36.86
C VAL A 100 2.23 -21.20 35.85
N ASP A 101 3.56 -21.26 35.78
CA ASP A 101 4.28 -22.16 34.89
C ASP A 101 5.61 -22.63 35.50
N THR A 102 6.28 -23.55 34.84
CA THR A 102 7.62 -24.01 35.21
C THR A 102 8.46 -24.14 33.95
N SER A 103 9.64 -23.51 33.95
CA SER A 103 10.55 -23.58 32.80
C SER A 103 10.98 -25.01 32.49
N LEU A 104 11.32 -25.24 31.22
CA LEU A 104 11.65 -26.54 30.67
C LEU A 104 12.95 -27.10 31.27
N GLU A 105 12.91 -28.36 31.67
CA GLU A 105 14.09 -29.12 32.06
C GLU A 105 14.79 -29.74 30.84
N ILE A 106 16.12 -29.64 30.82
CA ILE A 106 16.98 -30.36 29.86
C ILE A 106 18.12 -31.03 30.65
N PRO A 107 17.88 -32.27 31.13
CA PRO A 107 18.83 -32.97 31.98
C PRO A 107 20.20 -33.16 31.33
N GLU A 108 20.23 -33.38 30.01
CA GLU A 108 21.45 -33.59 29.23
C GLU A 108 22.40 -32.39 29.27
N TYR A 109 21.85 -31.19 29.45
CA TYR A 109 22.59 -29.93 29.54
C TYR A 109 22.58 -29.34 30.95
N PHE A 110 22.17 -30.12 31.96
CA PHE A 110 22.04 -29.70 33.36
C PHE A 110 21.12 -28.49 33.57
N VAL A 111 20.20 -28.23 32.65
CA VAL A 111 19.18 -27.18 32.77
C VAL A 111 18.08 -27.69 33.68
N ARG A 112 17.87 -27.01 34.81
CA ARG A 112 16.88 -27.37 35.82
C ARG A 112 15.60 -26.56 35.64
N PRO A 113 14.42 -27.14 35.95
CA PRO A 113 13.15 -26.43 35.86
C PRO A 113 13.03 -25.39 36.99
N ILE A 114 12.52 -24.21 36.66
CA ILE A 114 12.30 -23.11 37.60
C ILE A 114 10.82 -22.74 37.59
N PRO A 115 10.11 -22.85 38.73
CA PRO A 115 8.74 -22.35 38.84
C PRO A 115 8.72 -20.83 38.73
N VAL A 116 7.89 -20.30 37.83
CA VAL A 116 7.82 -18.86 37.53
C VAL A 116 6.40 -18.34 37.53
N ASN A 117 6.26 -17.02 37.69
CA ASN A 117 4.98 -16.32 37.70
C ASN A 117 4.54 -15.80 36.33
N PHE A 118 5.09 -16.32 35.24
CA PHE A 118 4.71 -15.93 33.89
C PHE A 118 4.52 -17.13 32.97
N LYS A 119 3.75 -16.92 31.91
CA LYS A 119 3.58 -17.83 30.77
C LYS A 119 3.96 -17.12 29.47
N ILE A 120 4.37 -17.89 28.47
CA ILE A 120 4.67 -17.34 27.15
C ILE A 120 3.69 -17.88 26.13
N ARG A 121 2.91 -16.99 25.53
CA ARG A 121 1.94 -17.30 24.47
C ARG A 121 2.56 -17.00 23.11
N ASN A 122 2.58 -17.99 22.22
CA ASN A 122 2.65 -17.75 20.78
C ASN A 122 1.28 -17.24 20.35
N VAL A 123 1.22 -15.94 20.05
CA VAL A 123 -0.02 -15.23 19.71
C VAL A 123 -0.49 -15.59 18.31
N THR A 124 0.44 -15.93 17.40
CA THR A 124 0.10 -16.28 16.01
C THR A 124 -0.71 -17.56 15.92
N ASP A 125 -0.30 -18.58 16.68
CA ASP A 125 -0.90 -19.92 16.64
C ASP A 125 -1.83 -20.18 17.83
N ASP A 126 -2.11 -19.13 18.61
CA ASP A 126 -2.99 -19.11 19.78
C ASP A 126 -2.74 -20.23 20.80
N ARG A 127 -1.48 -20.37 21.23
CA ARG A 127 -1.07 -21.41 22.18
C ARG A 127 0.03 -20.96 23.12
N TYR A 128 0.07 -21.56 24.30
CA TYR A 128 1.23 -21.43 25.20
C TYR A 128 2.36 -22.36 24.73
N ILE A 129 3.59 -21.92 24.93
CA ILE A 129 4.81 -22.64 24.53
C ILE A 129 5.72 -22.89 25.73
N ASP A 130 6.59 -23.88 25.59
CA ASP A 130 7.64 -24.14 26.56
C ASP A 130 8.77 -23.10 26.41
N PHE A 131 9.55 -22.92 27.47
CA PHE A 131 10.70 -22.04 27.47
C PHE A 131 11.73 -22.48 28.50
N ILE A 132 13.00 -22.20 28.26
CA ILE A 132 14.04 -22.26 29.27
C ILE A 132 14.12 -20.89 29.95
N PHE A 133 14.32 -20.88 31.26
CA PHE A 133 14.59 -19.67 32.01
C PHE A 133 15.92 -19.84 32.75
N ASN A 134 16.90 -19.01 32.39
CA ASN A 134 18.21 -18.96 33.04
C ASN A 134 18.22 -17.77 34.01
N ASP A 135 17.92 -18.08 35.26
CA ASP A 135 17.85 -17.15 36.39
C ASP A 135 19.24 -16.98 37.01
N ILE A 136 19.93 -15.89 36.65
CA ILE A 136 21.35 -15.69 36.98
C ILE A 136 21.53 -15.41 38.47
N ASP A 137 20.66 -14.57 39.04
CA ASP A 137 20.74 -14.17 40.45
C ASP A 137 19.98 -15.15 41.39
N ARG A 138 19.22 -16.08 40.81
CA ARG A 138 18.47 -17.15 41.49
C ARG A 138 17.32 -16.63 42.34
N ASN A 139 16.75 -15.48 41.98
CA ASN A 139 15.64 -14.86 42.71
C ASN A 139 14.26 -15.39 42.31
N ARG A 140 14.18 -16.23 41.26
CA ARG A 140 12.97 -16.84 40.66
C ARG A 140 11.97 -15.85 40.08
N LYS A 141 12.43 -14.66 39.73
CA LYS A 141 11.68 -13.60 39.06
C LYS A 141 12.46 -13.21 37.82
N LEU A 142 11.75 -12.68 36.82
CA LEU A 142 12.45 -12.06 35.71
C LEU A 142 13.13 -10.76 36.18
N SER A 143 14.44 -10.70 36.05
CA SER A 143 15.29 -9.62 36.51
C SER A 143 16.42 -9.31 35.51
N PRO A 144 17.19 -8.23 35.69
CA PRO A 144 18.30 -7.91 34.79
C PRO A 144 19.32 -9.05 34.70
N PHE A 145 19.86 -9.26 33.50
CA PHE A 145 20.81 -10.31 33.13
C PHE A 145 20.25 -11.73 33.05
N ASP A 146 18.96 -11.92 33.29
CA ASP A 146 18.31 -13.20 33.01
C ASP A 146 18.09 -13.40 31.51
N GLU A 147 17.88 -14.67 31.16
CA GLU A 147 17.70 -15.12 29.78
C GLU A 147 16.46 -16.02 29.68
N ILE A 148 15.68 -15.84 28.63
CA ILE A 148 14.54 -16.70 28.27
C ILE A 148 14.77 -17.25 26.87
N ILE A 149 14.85 -18.58 26.73
CA ILE A 149 14.94 -19.25 25.43
C ILE A 149 13.60 -19.88 25.09
N LEU A 150 13.01 -19.49 23.97
CA LEU A 150 11.71 -19.97 23.52
C LEU A 150 11.83 -21.34 22.84
N VAL A 151 10.95 -22.27 23.24
CA VAL A 151 10.91 -23.64 22.73
C VAL A 151 9.55 -23.94 22.09
N GLU A 152 9.55 -24.05 20.78
CA GLU A 152 8.40 -24.41 19.98
C GLU A 152 8.29 -25.93 19.82
N SER A 153 7.07 -26.40 19.56
CA SER A 153 6.81 -27.81 19.21
C SER A 153 6.78 -27.96 17.69
N GLY A 154 7.70 -28.76 17.15
CA GLY A 154 7.73 -29.21 15.77
C GLY A 154 6.87 -30.44 15.51
N ASN A 155 7.08 -31.07 14.36
CA ASN A 155 6.44 -32.35 14.02
C ASN A 155 6.81 -33.44 15.04
N ASP A 156 5.86 -34.34 15.31
CA ASP A 156 6.04 -35.46 16.25
C ASP A 156 6.53 -35.03 17.66
N ASN A 157 6.11 -33.85 18.12
CA ASN A 157 6.50 -33.24 19.39
C ASN A 157 8.01 -32.97 19.54
N GLN A 158 8.74 -32.83 18.43
CA GLN A 158 10.13 -32.39 18.47
C GLN A 158 10.26 -31.00 19.10
N ARG A 159 11.21 -30.82 20.02
CA ARG A 159 11.55 -29.49 20.56
C ARG A 159 12.33 -28.69 19.52
N ILE A 160 11.88 -27.48 19.22
CA ILE A 160 12.54 -26.54 18.34
C ILE A 160 12.93 -25.32 19.17
N TYR A 161 14.22 -25.13 19.39
CA TYR A 161 14.75 -23.92 20.02
C TYR A 161 14.72 -22.77 19.01
N THR A 162 14.29 -21.59 19.47
CA THR A 162 14.05 -20.46 18.57
C THR A 162 14.81 -19.23 19.00
N TRP A 163 14.13 -18.34 19.72
CA TRP A 163 14.65 -17.07 20.18
C TRP A 163 15.23 -17.18 21.57
N ASP A 164 16.35 -16.51 21.77
CA ASP A 164 16.99 -16.19 23.04
C ASP A 164 16.71 -14.71 23.33
N ILE A 165 16.06 -14.46 24.46
CA ILE A 165 15.73 -13.13 24.95
C ILE A 165 16.58 -12.84 26.18
N PHE A 166 17.48 -11.87 26.05
CA PHE A 166 18.37 -11.44 27.12
C PHE A 166 17.93 -10.09 27.66
N PHE A 167 17.79 -9.99 28.99
CA PHE A 167 17.28 -8.80 29.67
C PHE A 167 18.42 -7.99 30.28
N THR A 168 18.36 -6.67 30.15
CA THR A 168 19.36 -5.75 30.69
C THR A 168 18.68 -4.53 31.31
N SER A 169 19.41 -3.89 32.20
CA SER A 169 18.98 -2.65 32.85
C SER A 169 20.19 -1.78 33.15
N MET A 170 19.98 -0.46 33.17
CA MET A 170 20.99 0.51 33.62
C MET A 170 21.08 0.57 35.16
N GLU A 171 20.06 0.06 35.85
CA GLU A 171 19.94 0.01 37.30
C GLU A 171 19.64 -1.42 37.76
N ASP A 172 20.14 -1.79 38.94
CA ASP A 172 19.94 -3.12 39.54
C ASP A 172 18.57 -3.21 40.25
N THR A 173 17.50 -2.84 39.54
CA THR A 173 16.14 -2.80 40.06
C THR A 173 15.39 -4.08 39.66
N VAL A 174 14.91 -4.84 40.65
CA VAL A 174 14.04 -6.00 40.44
C VAL A 174 12.58 -5.59 40.54
N TYR A 175 11.87 -5.56 39.41
CA TYR A 175 10.45 -5.22 39.37
C TYR A 175 9.58 -6.38 39.85
N THR A 176 8.41 -6.04 40.38
CA THR A 176 7.36 -7.02 40.65
C THR A 176 6.28 -6.88 39.58
N TYR A 177 6.16 -7.91 38.75
CA TYR A 177 5.13 -8.04 37.73
C TYR A 177 3.96 -8.84 38.25
N GLY A 178 2.74 -8.42 37.91
CA GLY A 178 1.50 -9.10 38.27
C GLY A 178 0.51 -9.16 37.10
N PRO A 179 -0.75 -9.52 37.36
CA PRO A 179 -1.79 -9.61 36.34
C PRO A 179 -1.93 -8.29 35.56
N GLY A 180 -1.82 -8.38 34.23
CA GLY A 180 -1.90 -7.24 33.33
C GLY A 180 -0.54 -6.66 32.91
N ASP A 181 0.54 -6.97 33.65
CA ASP A 181 1.90 -6.72 33.19
C ASP A 181 2.26 -7.73 32.11
N THR A 182 2.80 -7.25 30.99
CA THR A 182 3.15 -8.08 29.84
C THR A 182 4.35 -7.53 29.08
N LEU A 183 5.11 -8.42 28.42
CA LEU A 183 6.04 -8.06 27.37
C LEU A 183 5.51 -8.60 26.04
N THR A 184 5.22 -7.71 25.09
CA THR A 184 4.82 -8.07 23.73
C THR A 184 6.05 -8.10 22.83
N ILE A 185 6.24 -9.18 22.09
CA ILE A 185 7.30 -9.36 21.11
C ILE A 185 6.63 -9.58 19.76
N ARG A 186 6.81 -8.60 18.86
CA ARG A 186 6.34 -8.66 17.48
C ARG A 186 7.48 -9.05 16.57
N ILE A 187 7.24 -10.03 15.73
CA ILE A 187 8.20 -10.52 14.75
C ILE A 187 7.71 -10.13 13.36
N LYS A 188 8.54 -9.34 12.66
CA LYS A 188 8.44 -9.13 11.23
C LYS A 188 8.56 -10.47 10.53
N LYS A 189 7.66 -10.75 9.60
CA LYS A 189 7.53 -12.08 9.01
C LYS A 189 6.89 -12.01 7.63
N PRO A 190 7.30 -12.90 6.70
CA PRO A 190 6.68 -12.94 5.39
C PRO A 190 5.22 -13.36 5.46
N PHE A 191 4.45 -12.97 4.43
CA PHE A 191 3.12 -13.53 4.21
C PHE A 191 3.15 -15.06 4.15
N ARG A 192 2.20 -15.68 4.84
CA ARG A 192 2.01 -17.12 4.94
C ARG A 192 0.90 -17.57 3.98
N SER A 193 0.83 -18.86 3.71
CA SER A 193 -0.21 -19.44 2.82
C SER A 193 -1.64 -19.28 3.33
N GLY A 194 -1.82 -18.89 4.60
CA GLY A 194 -3.13 -18.61 5.19
C GLY A 194 -3.55 -17.13 5.12
N ASP A 195 -2.68 -16.23 4.68
CA ASP A 195 -3.00 -14.81 4.62
C ASP A 195 -3.87 -14.53 3.39
N VAL A 196 -5.01 -13.86 3.60
CA VAL A 196 -5.98 -13.50 2.55
C VAL A 196 -6.21 -11.99 2.59
N PHE A 197 -5.99 -11.34 1.45
CA PHE A 197 -6.27 -9.92 1.26
C PHE A 197 -7.40 -9.76 0.25
N GLU A 198 -8.48 -9.10 0.67
CA GLU A 198 -9.64 -8.80 -0.17
C GLU A 198 -9.74 -7.29 -0.39
N PHE A 199 -9.96 -6.88 -1.65
CA PHE A 199 -10.19 -5.49 -2.01
C PHE A 199 -11.27 -5.41 -3.10
N THR A 200 -11.85 -4.22 -3.26
CA THR A 200 -12.81 -3.91 -4.33
C THR A 200 -12.45 -2.56 -4.92
N THR A 201 -12.49 -2.47 -6.25
CA THR A 201 -12.26 -1.22 -6.96
C THR A 201 -13.57 -0.46 -7.14
N GLU A 202 -13.48 0.87 -7.17
CA GLU A 202 -14.62 1.72 -7.48
C GLU A 202 -14.55 2.20 -8.92
N LEU A 203 -15.71 2.23 -9.60
CA LEU A 203 -15.80 2.81 -10.93
C LEU A 203 -15.50 4.32 -10.86
N PRO A 204 -14.77 4.88 -11.84
CA PRO A 204 -14.51 6.31 -11.84
C PRO A 204 -15.82 7.08 -12.05
N ALA A 205 -16.03 8.11 -11.24
CA ALA A 205 -17.26 8.91 -11.23
C ALA A 205 -16.97 10.40 -11.35
N VAL A 206 -17.88 11.12 -12.00
CA VAL A 206 -17.80 12.58 -12.11
C VAL A 206 -18.47 13.22 -10.90
N SER A 207 -17.71 13.99 -10.12
CA SER A 207 -18.26 14.82 -9.06
C SER A 207 -18.90 16.09 -9.63
N ASN A 208 -20.23 16.18 -9.58
CA ASN A 208 -20.96 17.37 -10.01
C ASN A 208 -20.54 18.64 -9.24
N LYS A 209 -20.15 18.50 -7.97
CA LYS A 209 -19.66 19.63 -7.16
C LYS A 209 -18.34 20.16 -7.71
N THR A 210 -17.38 19.27 -7.96
CA THR A 210 -16.07 19.63 -8.51
C THR A 210 -16.21 20.19 -9.94
N ALA A 211 -17.01 19.54 -10.78
CA ALA A 211 -17.27 19.98 -12.15
C ALA A 211 -17.87 21.40 -12.18
N LYS A 212 -18.82 21.70 -11.29
CA LYS A 212 -19.40 23.06 -11.15
C LYS A 212 -18.35 24.10 -10.75
N GLN A 213 -17.47 23.78 -9.81
CA GLN A 213 -16.37 24.67 -9.38
C GLN A 213 -15.33 24.90 -10.49
N GLN A 214 -15.21 23.97 -11.44
CA GLN A 214 -14.25 24.02 -12.53
C GLN A 214 -14.80 24.63 -13.82
N LEU A 215 -16.07 25.04 -13.88
CA LEU A 215 -16.66 25.69 -15.07
C LEU A 215 -15.85 26.92 -15.55
N ASP A 216 -15.22 27.64 -14.63
CA ASP A 216 -14.38 28.80 -14.97
C ASP A 216 -13.04 28.43 -15.63
N ARG A 217 -12.65 27.15 -15.61
CA ARG A 217 -11.48 26.63 -16.32
C ARG A 217 -11.74 26.37 -17.80
N ILE A 218 -13.00 26.38 -18.25
CA ILE A 218 -13.34 26.22 -19.66
C ILE A 218 -12.64 27.31 -20.46
N LYS A 219 -11.85 26.90 -21.44
CA LYS A 219 -11.08 27.79 -22.30
C LYS A 219 -11.28 27.41 -23.76
N VAL A 220 -11.06 28.41 -24.62
CA VAL A 220 -11.08 28.26 -26.07
C VAL A 220 -9.70 28.54 -26.59
N VAL A 221 -9.12 27.60 -27.33
CA VAL A 221 -7.72 27.66 -27.79
C VAL A 221 -7.61 27.30 -29.28
N PRO A 222 -6.86 28.08 -30.09
CA PRO A 222 -6.36 29.40 -29.77
C PRO A 222 -7.49 30.44 -29.74
N ASN A 223 -7.30 31.51 -28.96
CA ASN A 223 -8.19 32.67 -28.95
C ASN A 223 -7.37 33.94 -28.67
N PRO A 224 -7.11 34.80 -29.68
CA PRO A 224 -7.68 34.77 -31.02
C PRO A 224 -7.17 33.61 -31.88
N TYR A 225 -7.99 33.15 -32.83
CA TYR A 225 -7.56 32.31 -33.95
C TYR A 225 -7.14 33.22 -35.12
N VAL A 226 -5.92 33.03 -35.62
CA VAL A 226 -5.31 33.89 -36.66
C VAL A 226 -5.02 33.05 -37.90
N VAL A 227 -5.61 33.40 -39.04
CA VAL A 227 -5.51 32.67 -40.32
C VAL A 227 -4.20 33.03 -41.05
N ALA A 228 -3.05 32.99 -40.37
CA ALA A 228 -1.73 33.19 -40.99
C ALA A 228 -0.52 32.88 -40.08
N THR A 229 -0.61 31.99 -39.09
CA THR A 229 0.54 31.71 -38.20
C THR A 229 1.25 30.40 -38.55
N THR A 230 2.59 30.42 -38.55
CA THR A 230 3.55 29.30 -38.67
C THR A 230 3.43 28.21 -37.58
N HIS A 231 2.31 28.13 -36.87
CA HIS A 231 2.02 27.20 -35.76
C HIS A 231 0.92 26.19 -36.10
N GLU A 232 0.57 26.02 -37.38
CA GLU A 232 -0.17 24.84 -37.81
C GLU A 232 0.74 23.61 -37.65
N LEU A 233 0.23 22.54 -37.05
CA LEU A 233 0.93 21.25 -36.96
C LEU A 233 1.40 20.82 -38.37
N PRO A 234 2.62 20.30 -38.52
CA PRO A 234 3.09 19.81 -39.82
C PRO A 234 2.10 18.77 -40.35
N LEU A 235 1.91 18.79 -41.67
CA LEU A 235 1.07 17.80 -42.36
C LEU A 235 1.53 16.39 -41.96
N PRO A 236 0.60 15.44 -41.72
CA PRO A 236 0.95 14.04 -41.51
C PRO A 236 1.88 13.53 -42.62
N PRO A 237 2.79 12.56 -42.36
CA PRO A 237 3.83 12.14 -43.29
C PRO A 237 3.35 11.72 -44.69
N ALA A 238 2.06 11.39 -44.84
CA ALA A 238 1.41 10.98 -46.08
C ALA A 238 0.83 12.14 -46.93
N ILE A 239 0.82 13.38 -46.43
CA ILE A 239 0.25 14.54 -47.15
C ILE A 239 1.38 15.48 -47.57
N THR A 240 1.61 15.56 -48.88
CA THR A 240 2.75 16.26 -49.50
C THR A 240 2.46 17.73 -49.87
N SER A 241 1.20 18.18 -49.74
CA SER A 241 0.81 19.59 -49.94
C SER A 241 -0.52 19.89 -49.24
N GLY A 242 -0.70 21.11 -48.74
CA GLY A 242 -1.91 21.54 -48.03
C GLY A 242 -1.62 22.47 -46.83
N ARG A 243 -2.67 22.82 -46.10
CA ARG A 243 -2.60 23.49 -44.77
C ARG A 243 -2.96 22.46 -43.70
N GLY A 244 -2.50 22.65 -42.45
CA GLY A 244 -2.97 21.83 -41.33
C GLY A 244 -4.48 21.99 -41.12
N GLU A 245 -5.10 21.10 -40.34
CA GLU A 245 -6.54 21.21 -40.06
C GLU A 245 -6.84 22.52 -39.31
N ARG A 246 -7.70 23.37 -39.89
CA ARG A 246 -8.19 24.58 -39.24
C ARG A 246 -9.11 24.20 -38.09
N LYS A 247 -8.66 24.35 -36.85
CA LYS A 247 -9.49 24.09 -35.68
C LYS A 247 -9.27 25.06 -34.53
N ILE A 248 -10.33 25.25 -33.77
CA ILE A 248 -10.35 25.79 -32.42
C ILE A 248 -10.84 24.69 -31.49
N GLU A 249 -10.26 24.57 -30.30
CA GLU A 249 -10.66 23.59 -29.30
C GLU A 249 -11.24 24.29 -28.07
N PHE A 250 -12.34 23.73 -27.57
CA PHE A 250 -12.86 24.03 -26.24
C PHE A 250 -12.30 22.97 -25.30
N ILE A 251 -11.55 23.39 -24.28
CA ILE A 251 -10.88 22.51 -23.31
C ILE A 251 -11.49 22.67 -21.92
N HIS A 252 -11.31 21.64 -21.08
CA HIS A 252 -11.89 21.52 -19.74
C HIS A 252 -13.42 21.53 -19.70
N LEU A 253 -14.06 21.02 -20.76
CA LEU A 253 -15.50 20.84 -20.79
C LEU A 253 -15.94 19.73 -19.83
N PRO A 254 -17.03 19.91 -19.07
CA PRO A 254 -17.67 18.81 -18.36
C PRO A 254 -18.19 17.74 -19.34
N ALA A 255 -18.22 16.48 -18.90
CA ALA A 255 -18.78 15.38 -19.67
C ALA A 255 -20.23 15.69 -20.10
N GLY A 256 -20.55 15.46 -21.39
CA GLY A 256 -21.87 15.73 -21.96
C GLY A 256 -22.19 17.21 -22.20
N ALA A 257 -21.22 18.13 -22.06
CA ALA A 257 -21.45 19.55 -22.34
C ALA A 257 -21.73 19.82 -23.82
N LYS A 258 -22.53 20.85 -24.10
CA LYS A 258 -22.81 21.38 -25.43
C LYS A 258 -22.27 22.80 -25.54
N VAL A 259 -21.61 23.08 -26.65
CA VAL A 259 -21.06 24.40 -26.96
C VAL A 259 -21.86 25.00 -28.11
N HIS A 260 -22.61 26.04 -27.82
CA HIS A 260 -23.39 26.78 -28.81
C HIS A 260 -22.62 28.02 -29.25
N ILE A 261 -22.41 28.21 -30.55
CA ILE A 261 -21.63 29.33 -31.09
C ILE A 261 -22.56 30.25 -31.89
N PHE A 262 -22.40 31.56 -31.70
CA PHE A 262 -23.24 32.60 -32.28
C PHE A 262 -22.42 33.74 -32.88
N THR A 263 -22.98 34.40 -33.89
CA THR A 263 -22.46 35.67 -34.41
C THR A 263 -22.75 36.83 -33.45
N THR A 264 -22.17 38.01 -33.69
CA THR A 264 -22.47 39.23 -32.91
C THR A 264 -23.93 39.69 -33.04
N ARG A 265 -24.66 39.23 -34.06
CA ARG A 265 -26.09 39.48 -34.26
C ARG A 265 -26.98 38.45 -33.54
N GLY A 266 -26.39 37.47 -32.86
CA GLY A 266 -27.12 36.39 -32.17
C GLY A 266 -27.57 35.25 -33.09
N GLU A 267 -27.08 35.20 -34.34
CA GLU A 267 -27.39 34.09 -35.24
C GLU A 267 -26.61 32.84 -34.82
N HIS A 268 -27.30 31.70 -34.74
CA HIS A 268 -26.70 30.42 -34.37
C HIS A 268 -25.85 29.86 -35.51
N VAL A 269 -24.55 29.70 -35.24
CA VAL A 269 -23.55 29.20 -36.18
C VAL A 269 -23.55 27.68 -36.17
N ILE A 270 -23.33 27.08 -34.99
CA ILE A 270 -23.25 25.62 -34.80
C ILE A 270 -23.39 25.27 -33.31
N THR A 271 -23.79 24.02 -33.04
CA THR A 271 -23.67 23.40 -31.71
C THR A 271 -22.70 22.22 -31.79
N LEU A 272 -21.73 22.20 -30.90
CA LEU A 272 -20.79 21.10 -30.73
C LEU A 272 -21.15 20.33 -29.46
N THR A 273 -21.00 19.01 -29.47
CA THR A 273 -21.34 18.15 -28.31
C THR A 273 -20.08 17.43 -27.84
N HIS A 274 -19.85 17.41 -26.53
CA HIS A 274 -18.78 16.64 -25.89
C HIS A 274 -19.29 15.24 -25.56
N ASP A 275 -18.95 14.26 -26.41
CA ASP A 275 -19.31 12.85 -26.29
C ASP A 275 -18.12 11.94 -25.93
N SER A 276 -16.94 12.51 -25.67
CA SER A 276 -15.76 11.78 -25.18
C SER A 276 -15.92 11.24 -23.75
N ASN A 277 -14.98 10.37 -23.34
CA ASN A 277 -14.93 9.80 -22.00
C ASN A 277 -14.69 10.88 -20.92
N ILE A 278 -14.87 10.51 -19.64
CA ILE A 278 -14.77 11.43 -18.49
C ILE A 278 -13.38 12.06 -18.25
N PHE A 279 -12.33 11.54 -18.89
CA PHE A 279 -10.95 12.02 -18.76
C PHE A 279 -10.56 12.98 -19.88
N ASP A 280 -11.36 13.06 -20.95
CA ASP A 280 -11.23 14.06 -21.99
C ASP A 280 -12.27 15.16 -21.74
N GLY A 281 -11.85 16.40 -21.92
CA GLY A 281 -12.69 17.59 -21.78
C GLY A 281 -12.63 18.47 -23.03
N THR A 282 -12.34 17.87 -24.18
CA THR A 282 -11.98 18.58 -25.41
C THR A 282 -13.06 18.43 -26.48
N VAL A 283 -13.44 19.54 -27.11
CA VAL A 283 -14.25 19.52 -28.34
C VAL A 283 -13.63 20.44 -29.37
N ALA A 284 -13.36 19.91 -30.57
CA ALA A 284 -12.83 20.68 -31.68
C ALA A 284 -13.93 21.27 -32.57
N TRP A 285 -13.70 22.48 -33.06
CA TRP A 285 -14.50 23.18 -34.05
C TRP A 285 -13.66 23.47 -35.29
N ASN A 286 -14.10 22.99 -36.45
CA ASN A 286 -13.42 23.17 -37.73
C ASN A 286 -13.67 24.55 -38.40
N LEU A 287 -14.22 25.52 -37.67
CA LEU A 287 -14.53 26.88 -38.16
C LEU A 287 -15.57 26.94 -39.28
N LYS A 288 -16.47 25.97 -39.32
CA LYS A 288 -17.61 25.95 -40.24
C LYS A 288 -18.94 26.14 -39.54
N THR A 289 -19.90 26.69 -40.26
CA THR A 289 -21.31 26.72 -39.83
C THR A 289 -21.93 25.33 -39.91
N LYS A 290 -23.13 25.16 -39.36
CA LYS A 290 -23.94 23.94 -39.49
C LYS A 290 -24.27 23.56 -40.94
N GLU A 291 -24.27 24.53 -41.88
CA GLU A 291 -24.39 24.31 -43.32
C GLU A 291 -23.05 24.01 -44.01
N ASN A 292 -21.98 23.75 -43.24
CA ASN A 292 -20.64 23.43 -43.73
C ASN A 292 -19.97 24.57 -44.54
N LEU A 293 -20.34 25.82 -44.26
CA LEU A 293 -19.73 27.01 -44.85
C LEU A 293 -18.64 27.58 -43.94
N ASP A 294 -17.56 28.12 -44.51
CA ASP A 294 -16.50 28.79 -43.75
C ASP A 294 -17.04 30.06 -43.08
N ILE A 295 -16.74 30.24 -41.79
CA ILE A 295 -17.09 31.47 -41.08
C ILE A 295 -16.27 32.68 -41.55
N ALA A 296 -16.81 33.89 -41.40
CA ALA A 296 -16.09 35.13 -41.66
C ALA A 296 -15.12 35.50 -40.52
N ALA A 297 -14.16 36.40 -40.78
CA ALA A 297 -13.39 37.02 -39.71
C ALA A 297 -14.31 37.90 -38.84
N GLY A 298 -14.08 37.92 -37.53
CA GLY A 298 -14.90 38.67 -36.60
C GLY A 298 -14.91 38.10 -35.19
N ILE A 299 -15.78 38.66 -34.37
CA ILE A 299 -16.04 38.19 -33.00
C ILE A 299 -17.25 37.25 -33.02
N TYR A 300 -17.10 36.11 -32.36
CA TYR A 300 -18.18 35.15 -32.09
C TYR A 300 -18.39 35.04 -30.59
N PHE A 301 -19.61 34.70 -30.18
CA PHE A 301 -19.93 34.40 -28.80
C PHE A 301 -20.22 32.92 -28.66
N TYR A 302 -19.88 32.35 -27.50
CA TYR A 302 -20.24 30.98 -27.20
C TYR A 302 -20.96 30.88 -25.86
N ILE A 303 -21.82 29.87 -25.76
CA ILE A 303 -22.48 29.44 -24.55
C ILE A 303 -22.18 27.95 -24.39
N VAL A 304 -21.40 27.60 -23.38
CA VAL A 304 -21.28 26.23 -22.92
C VAL A 304 -22.41 25.93 -21.96
N GLU A 305 -23.13 24.86 -22.25
CA GLU A 305 -24.24 24.33 -21.46
C GLU A 305 -23.89 22.92 -20.99
N SER A 306 -24.04 22.67 -19.69
CA SER A 306 -23.80 21.36 -19.09
C SER A 306 -24.82 21.12 -17.97
N SER A 307 -24.93 19.87 -17.50
CA SER A 307 -25.76 19.50 -16.36
C SER A 307 -25.37 20.22 -15.06
N VAL A 308 -24.12 20.71 -14.96
CA VAL A 308 -23.57 21.33 -13.75
C VAL A 308 -23.56 22.86 -13.79
N GLY A 309 -23.85 23.47 -14.95
CA GLY A 309 -23.96 24.91 -15.11
C GLY A 309 -23.67 25.41 -16.53
N LYS A 310 -23.57 26.74 -16.67
CA LYS A 310 -23.34 27.43 -17.94
C LYS A 310 -22.10 28.32 -17.87
N LYS A 311 -21.35 28.41 -18.97
CA LYS A 311 -20.24 29.35 -19.14
C LYS A 311 -20.39 30.06 -20.47
N THR A 312 -20.14 31.36 -20.49
CA THR A 312 -20.16 32.14 -21.73
C THR A 312 -18.80 32.78 -21.97
N GLY A 313 -18.54 33.12 -23.23
CA GLY A 313 -17.35 33.85 -23.61
C GLY A 313 -17.39 34.29 -25.06
N LYS A 314 -16.26 34.79 -25.54
CA LYS A 314 -16.08 35.31 -26.89
C LYS A 314 -14.87 34.68 -27.56
N ILE A 315 -14.91 34.60 -28.87
CA ILE A 315 -13.85 34.08 -29.73
C ILE A 315 -13.56 35.14 -30.77
N ALA A 316 -12.29 35.46 -30.98
CA ALA A 316 -11.86 36.34 -32.06
C ALA A 316 -11.24 35.51 -33.19
N VAL A 317 -11.73 35.71 -34.41
CA VAL A 317 -11.20 35.10 -35.64
C VAL A 317 -10.65 36.22 -36.51
N ILE A 318 -9.35 36.17 -36.79
CA ILE A 318 -8.62 37.17 -37.56
C ILE A 318 -8.16 36.50 -38.85
N LYS A 319 -8.63 37.00 -40.01
CA LYS A 319 -8.19 36.53 -41.33
C LYS A 319 -7.15 37.45 -41.93
#